data_AF-A0A499V129-F1
#
_entry.id   AF-A0A499V129-F1
#
_cell.length_a   1.000
_cell.length_b   1.000
_cell.length_c   1.000
_cell.angle_alpha   90.00
_cell.angle_beta   90.00
_cell.angle_gamma   90.00
#
_symmetry.space_group_name_H-M   'P 1'
#
loop_
_entity.id
_entity.type
_entity.pdbx_description
1 polymer ?
#
loop_
_entity_poly.entity_id
_entity_poly.type
_entity_poly.pdbx_seq_one_letter_code
_entity_poly.pdbx_strand_id
1 'polypeptide(L)'
;MHANTAADVPARLEALGSTAGLDRAALHSQLAAALSVLVHLVRDRGGRRRIAELHVLDRDRAGFVTTVPAAVWSPEGFERAVGWQRLQRLCARGGGAA
;
A
#
# COMPACT_ATOMS: atom_id res chain seq x y z
N MET A 1 4.56 -7.30 5.66
CA MET A 1 5.87 -6.63 5.72
C MET A 1 5.91 -5.74 6.94
N HIS A 2 7.01 -5.72 7.70
CA HIS A 2 7.17 -4.76 8.79
C HIS A 2 7.68 -3.43 8.20
N ALA A 3 6.92 -2.37 8.39
CA ALA A 3 7.25 -1.01 7.98
C ALA A 3 6.64 -0.02 8.97
N ASN A 4 7.33 1.10 9.23
CA ASN A 4 6.84 2.10 10.18
C ASN A 4 5.62 2.84 9.61
N THR A 5 5.61 3.06 8.29
CA THR A 5 4.48 3.61 7.55
C THR A 5 4.22 2.80 6.28
N ALA A 6 3.06 2.98 5.65
CA ALA A 6 2.83 2.41 4.32
C ALA A 6 3.75 3.04 3.25
N ALA A 7 4.10 4.31 3.41
CA ALA A 7 4.99 5.04 2.49
C ALA A 7 6.42 4.50 2.47
N ASP A 8 6.87 3.83 3.55
CA ASP A 8 8.19 3.20 3.62
C ASP A 8 8.26 1.86 2.87
N VAL A 9 7.13 1.29 2.46
CA VAL A 9 7.08 -0.06 1.87
C VAL A 9 7.87 -0.16 0.56
N PRO A 10 7.77 0.77 -0.42
CA PRO A 10 8.58 0.71 -1.63
C PRO A 10 10.08 0.70 -1.32
N ALA A 11 10.58 1.60 -0.46
CA ALA A 11 11.99 1.67 -0.11
C ALA A 11 12.49 0.40 0.61
N ARG A 12 11.66 -0.22 1.45
CA ARG A 12 11.99 -1.50 2.09
C ARG A 12 12.06 -2.65 1.10
N LEU A 13 11.13 -2.67 0.13
CA LEU A 13 11.18 -3.65 -0.95
C LEU A 13 12.39 -3.43 -1.85
N GLU A 14 12.78 -2.19 -2.12
CA GLU A 14 14.01 -1.84 -2.84
C GLU A 14 15.24 -2.41 -2.14
N ALA A 15 15.37 -2.21 -0.82
CA ALA A 15 16.45 -2.77 -0.05
C ALA A 15 16.48 -4.32 -0.11
N LEU A 16 15.32 -4.97 0.05
CA LEU A 16 15.23 -6.44 -0.06
C LEU A 16 15.54 -6.94 -1.47
N GLY A 17 14.99 -6.32 -2.50
CA GLY A 17 15.23 -6.66 -3.91
C GLY A 17 16.70 -6.53 -4.28
N SER A 18 17.36 -5.46 -3.82
CA SER A 18 18.79 -5.27 -4.04
C SER A 18 19.63 -6.39 -3.43
N THR A 19 19.28 -6.88 -2.23
CA THR A 19 19.98 -8.03 -1.62
C THR A 19 19.75 -9.34 -2.37
N ALA A 20 18.67 -9.43 -3.15
CA ALA A 20 18.33 -10.57 -4.00
C ALA A 20 18.84 -10.43 -5.45
N GLY A 21 19.60 -9.37 -5.77
CA GLY A 21 20.13 -9.13 -7.11
C GLY A 21 19.11 -8.59 -8.12
N LEU A 22 17.94 -8.14 -7.65
CA LEU A 22 16.96 -7.44 -8.49
C LEU A 22 17.35 -5.97 -8.63
N ASP A 23 17.41 -5.48 -9.87
CA ASP A 23 17.49 -4.05 -10.09
C ASP A 23 16.18 -3.35 -9.69
N ARG A 24 16.28 -2.05 -9.44
CA ARG A 24 15.15 -1.23 -8.97
C ARG A 24 13.97 -1.23 -9.94
N ALA A 25 14.22 -1.17 -11.25
CA ALA A 25 13.16 -1.11 -12.25
C ALA A 25 12.41 -2.45 -12.35
N ALA A 26 13.13 -3.57 -12.34
CA ALA A 26 12.57 -4.92 -12.32
C ALA A 26 11.69 -5.13 -11.08
N LEU A 27 12.17 -4.70 -9.91
CA LEU A 27 11.38 -4.76 -8.67
C LEU A 27 10.08 -3.94 -8.78
N HIS A 28 10.15 -2.68 -9.22
CA HIS A 28 8.94 -1.85 -9.35
C HIS A 28 7.97 -2.37 -10.40
N SER A 29 8.48 -2.97 -11.49
CA SER A 29 7.66 -3.64 -12.49
C SER A 29 6.87 -4.79 -11.86
N GLN A 30 7.54 -5.65 -11.08
CA GLN A 30 6.87 -6.74 -10.36
C GLN A 30 5.88 -6.23 -9.32
N LEU A 31 6.25 -5.22 -8.53
CA LEU A 31 5.38 -4.57 -7.54
C LEU A 31 4.08 -4.06 -8.16
N ALA A 32 4.18 -3.34 -9.27
CA ALA A 32 3.03 -2.76 -9.95
C ALA A 32 2.09 -3.82 -10.56
N ALA A 33 2.62 -4.99 -10.92
CA ALA A 33 1.85 -6.10 -11.45
C ALA A 33 1.20 -6.95 -10.34
N ALA A 34 1.90 -7.12 -9.21
CA ALA A 34 1.51 -8.08 -8.17
C ALA A 34 0.61 -7.48 -7.08
N LEU A 35 0.75 -6.18 -6.78
CA LEU A 35 0.07 -5.55 -5.66
C LEU A 35 -0.91 -4.47 -6.12
N SER A 36 -2.04 -4.39 -5.43
CA SER A 36 -3.08 -3.38 -5.70
C SER A 36 -3.31 -2.44 -4.51
N VAL A 37 -3.27 -2.98 -3.30
CA VAL A 37 -3.59 -2.28 -2.05
C VAL A 37 -2.61 -2.70 -0.97
N LEU A 38 -2.20 -1.75 -0.14
CA LEU A 38 -1.48 -2.00 1.11
C LEU A 38 -2.42 -1.73 2.29
N VAL A 39 -2.48 -2.69 3.22
CA VAL A 39 -3.22 -2.57 4.48
C VAL A 39 -2.22 -2.39 5.60
N HIS A 40 -2.14 -1.17 6.15
CA HIS A 40 -1.24 -0.86 7.25
C HIS A 40 -1.92 -1.13 8.59
N LEU A 41 -1.33 -2.03 9.37
CA LEU A 41 -1.83 -2.44 10.68
C LEU A 41 -0.96 -1.84 11.80
N VAL A 42 -1.60 -1.22 12.77
CA VAL A 42 -0.96 -0.76 14.01
C VAL A 42 -1.48 -1.56 15.20
N ARG A 43 -0.72 -1.55 16.29
CA ARG A 43 -1.21 -2.00 17.60
C ARG A 43 -1.60 -0.77 18.41
N ASP A 44 -2.80 -0.78 18.97
CA ASP A 44 -3.21 0.26 19.93
C ASP A 44 -2.51 0.07 21.28
N ARG A 45 -2.70 1.03 22.20
CA ARG A 45 -2.13 0.95 23.56
C ARG A 45 -2.65 -0.24 24.37
N GLY A 46 -3.77 -0.84 23.98
CA GLY A 46 -4.32 -2.06 24.57
C GLY A 46 -3.82 -3.34 23.90
N GLY A 47 -2.86 -3.26 22.97
CA GLY A 47 -2.29 -4.40 22.27
C GLY A 47 -3.13 -4.97 21.12
N ARG A 48 -4.31 -4.39 20.85
CA ARG A 48 -5.20 -4.85 19.79
C ARG A 48 -4.69 -4.36 18.44
N ARG A 49 -4.70 -5.24 17.44
CA ARG A 49 -4.36 -4.89 16.06
C ARG A 49 -5.55 -4.23 15.40
N ARG A 50 -5.32 -3.10 14.73
CA ARG A 50 -6.31 -2.42 13.91
C ARG A 50 -5.67 -1.93 12.61
N ILE A 51 -6.50 -1.75 11.59
CA ILE A 51 -6.09 -1.07 10.37
C ILE A 51 -5.99 0.42 10.70
N ALA A 52 -4.79 0.99 10.51
CA ALA A 52 -4.59 2.43 10.61
C ALA A 52 -4.80 3.10 9.26
N GLU A 53 -4.31 2.50 8.18
CA GLU A 53 -4.34 3.12 6.86
C GLU A 53 -4.53 2.07 5.77
N LEU A 54 -5.24 2.46 4.72
CA LEU A 54 -5.32 1.76 3.45
C LEU A 54 -4.65 2.63 2.39
N HIS A 55 -3.70 2.06 1.66
CA HIS A 55 -3.04 2.74 0.55
C HIS A 55 -3.29 1.98 -0.74
N VAL A 56 -3.48 2.71 -1.83
CA VAL A 56 -3.41 2.16 -3.18
C VAL A 56 -2.03 2.40 -3.76
N LEU A 57 -1.63 1.58 -4.72
CA LEU A 57 -0.39 1.79 -5.45
C LEU A 57 -0.60 2.67 -6.67
N ASP A 58 0.34 3.59 -6.90
CA ASP A 58 0.45 4.41 -8.09
C ASP A 58 1.88 4.38 -8.65
N ARG A 59 2.12 5.05 -9.78
CA ARG A 59 3.46 5.24 -10.34
C ARG A 59 3.79 6.72 -10.43
N ASP A 60 5.00 7.07 -9.99
CA ASP A 60 5.52 8.42 -10.16
C ASP A 60 5.94 8.70 -11.62
N ARG A 61 6.47 9.90 -11.87
CA ARG A 61 6.92 10.32 -13.20
C ARG A 61 8.09 9.47 -13.74
N ALA A 62 8.89 8.86 -12.86
CA ALA A 62 9.96 7.95 -13.22
C ALA A 62 9.46 6.52 -13.47
N GLY A 63 8.17 6.24 -13.24
CA GLY A 63 7.55 4.94 -13.39
C GLY A 63 7.70 4.03 -12.17
N PHE A 64 8.22 4.55 -11.05
CA PHE A 64 8.41 3.79 -9.82
C PHE A 64 7.15 3.80 -8.96
N VAL A 65 6.91 2.67 -8.30
CA VAL A 65 5.72 2.47 -7.47
C VAL A 65 5.80 3.33 -6.22
N THR A 66 4.75 4.11 -6.01
CA THR A 66 4.51 4.89 -4.79
C THR A 66 3.21 4.44 -4.15
N THR A 67 3.03 4.80 -2.88
CA THR A 67 1.81 4.51 -2.12
C THR A 67 1.01 5.79 -1.94
N VAL A 68 -0.28 5.72 -2.17
CA VAL A 68 -1.19 6.85 -2.04
C VAL A 68 -2.26 6.51 -1.01
N PRO A 69 -2.45 7.32 0.05
CA PRO A 69 -3.43 7.03 1.08
C PRO A 69 -4.83 7.07 0.46
N ALA A 70 -5.59 6.00 0.68
CA ALA A 70 -6.97 5.84 0.25
C ALA A 70 -7.96 5.97 1.41
N ALA A 71 -7.59 5.47 2.59
CA ALA A 71 -8.34 5.69 3.81
C ALA A 71 -7.41 5.75 5.02
N VAL A 72 -7.72 6.59 6.00
CA VAL A 72 -6.97 6.75 7.24
C VAL A 72 -7.93 6.62 8.41
N TRP A 73 -7.55 5.88 9.44
CA TRP A 73 -8.35 5.70 10.64
C TRP A 73 -8.28 6.94 11.53
N SER A 74 -9.44 7.50 11.87
CA SER A 74 -9.64 8.52 12.89
C SER A 74 -10.54 7.99 14.03
N PRO A 75 -10.68 8.71 15.16
CA PRO A 75 -11.62 8.32 16.22
C PRO A 75 -13.07 8.16 15.74
N GLU A 76 -13.47 8.90 14.71
CA GLU A 76 -14.81 8.91 14.12
C GLU A 76 -15.01 7.80 13.05
N GLY A 77 -13.93 7.09 12.68
CA GLY A 77 -13.96 5.99 11.72
C GLY A 77 -12.92 6.16 10.60
N PHE A 78 -13.15 5.53 9.45
CA PHE A 78 -12.26 5.73 8.30
C PHE A 78 -12.59 7.01 7.55
N GLU A 79 -11.60 7.89 7.48
CA GLU A 79 -11.63 9.07 6.63
C GLU A 79 -11.09 8.72 5.24
N ARG A 80 -11.78 9.22 4.22
CA ARG A 80 -11.41 9.00 2.82
C ARG A 80 -10.29 9.95 2.43
N ALA A 81 -9.25 9.42 1.80
CA ALA A 81 -8.13 10.18 1.27
C ALA A 81 -8.12 10.17 -0.27
N VAL A 82 -7.12 10.80 -0.89
CA VAL A 82 -7.03 11.00 -2.35
C VAL A 82 -7.09 9.69 -3.15
N GLY A 83 -6.58 8.59 -2.61
CA GLY A 83 -6.62 7.26 -3.23
C GLY A 83 -7.98 6.55 -3.16
N TRP A 84 -8.99 7.13 -2.49
CA TRP A 84 -10.27 6.47 -2.20
C TRP A 84 -11.00 5.99 -3.46
N GLN A 85 -11.09 6.84 -4.49
CA GLN A 85 -11.77 6.47 -5.73
C GLN A 85 -11.09 5.29 -6.44
N ARG A 86 -9.76 5.20 -6.36
CA ARG A 86 -9.01 4.07 -6.92
C ARG A 86 -9.28 2.79 -6.14
N LEU A 87 -9.32 2.87 -4.81
CA LEU A 87 -9.68 1.74 -3.94
C LEU A 87 -11.08 1.21 -4.28
N GLN A 88 -12.07 2.09 -4.41
CA GLN A 88 -13.43 1.70 -4.81
C GLN A 88 -13.46 0.95 -6.14
N ARG A 89 -12.73 1.43 -7.16
CA ARG A 89 -12.62 0.76 -8.46
C ARG A 89 -11.97 -0.62 -8.35
N LEU A 90 -10.94 -0.77 -7.52
CA LEU A 90 -10.29 -2.07 -7.28
C LEU A 90 -11.25 -3.05 -6.59
N CYS A 91 -11.99 -2.60 -5.57
CA CYS A 91 -12.99 -3.43 -4.90
C CYS A 91 -14.13 -3.84 -5.83
N ALA A 92 -14.63 -2.93 -6.68
CA ALA A 92 -15.67 -3.25 -7.65
C ALA A 92 -15.24 -4.32 -8.67
N ARG A 93 -13.96 -4.32 -9.07
CA ARG A 93 -13.40 -5.36 -9.95
C ARG A 93 -13.25 -6.70 -9.25
N GLY A 94 -12.84 -6.70 -7.98
CA GLY A 94 -12.70 -7.93 -7.18
C GLY A 94 -14.04 -8.55 -6.78
N GLY A 95 -15.08 -7.74 -6.59
CA GLY A 95 -16.42 -8.20 -6.19
C GLY A 95 -17.25 -8.85 -7.31
N GLY A 96 -16.77 -8.88 -8.55
CA GLY A 96 -17.41 -9.59 -9.67
C GLY A 96 -16.98 -11.05 -9.83
N ALA A 97 -16.06 -11.53 -8.97
CA ALA A 97 -15.54 -12.89 -9.00
C ALA A 97 -16.04 -13.77 -7.83
N ALA A 98 -17.14 -13.37 -7.17
CA ALA A 98 -17.77 -14.11 -6.06
C ALA A 98 -19.13 -14.67 -6.47
#